data_AF-A0AAW5FSG8-F1
#
_entry.id   AF-A0AAW5FSG8-F1
#
_cell.length_a   1.000
_cell.length_b   1.000
_cell.length_c   1.000
_cell.angle_alpha   90.00
_cell.angle_beta   90.00
_cell.angle_gamma   90.00
#
_symmetry.space_group_name_H-M   'P 1'
#
loop_
_entity.id
_entity.type
_entity.pdbx_description
1 polymer ?
#
loop_
_entity_poly.entity_id
_entity_poly.type
_entity_poly.pdbx_seq_one_letter_code
_entity_poly.pdbx_strand_id
1 'polypeptide(L)' 'MADANWDDLDRFEQRLLIKLFGGGSTRYDDPVVVEGLRRRGFVDENNQLSVPGLRVFAVAFREQQAKARSHLAIRTSH' A
#
# COMPACT_ATOMS: atom_id res chain seq x y z
N MET A 1 -18.82 1.61 5.03
CA MET A 1 -17.46 2.17 5.28
C MET A 1 -16.90 2.54 3.93
N ALA A 2 -16.37 3.75 3.76
CA ALA A 2 -15.87 4.18 2.46
C ALA A 2 -14.66 3.32 2.06
N ASP A 3 -14.70 2.76 0.85
CA ASP A 3 -13.63 1.97 0.25
C ASP A 3 -12.45 2.88 -0.11
N ALA A 4 -11.63 3.25 0.88
CA ALA A 4 -10.43 4.03 0.63
C ALA A 4 -9.50 3.27 -0.33
N ASN A 5 -9.06 3.94 -1.39
CA ASN A 5 -8.20 3.38 -2.42
C ASN A 5 -6.73 3.77 -2.18
N TRP A 6 -5.81 3.16 -2.92
CA TRP A 6 -4.37 3.45 -2.86
C TRP A 6 -4.04 4.94 -3.09
N ASP A 7 -4.81 5.59 -3.96
CA ASP A 7 -4.62 7.01 -4.30
C ASP A 7 -5.12 7.97 -3.21
N ASP A 8 -5.93 7.49 -2.27
CA ASP A 8 -6.38 8.28 -1.11
C ASP A 8 -5.34 8.31 0.01
N LEU A 9 -4.28 7.51 -0.11
CA LEU A 9 -3.19 7.43 0.86
C LEU A 9 -2.12 8.47 0.57
N ASP A 10 -1.61 9.10 1.62
CA ASP A 10 -0.42 9.92 1.49
C ASP A 10 0.85 9.06 1.27
N ARG A 11 1.98 9.71 0.99
CA ARG A 11 3.23 9.01 0.68
C ARG A 11 3.80 8.23 1.87
N PHE A 12 3.55 8.68 3.09
CA PHE A 12 3.99 7.98 4.30
C PHE A 12 3.11 6.75 4.55
N GLU A 13 1.79 6.87 4.40
CA GLU A 13 0.83 5.77 4.47
C GLU A 13 1.13 4.69 3.41
N GLN A 14 1.35 5.09 2.15
CA GLN A 14 1.74 4.18 1.07
C GLN A 14 3.05 3.44 1.39
N ARG A 15 4.08 4.17 1.86
CA ARG A 15 5.39 3.60 2.22
C ARG A 15 5.27 2.63 3.39
N LEU A 16 4.44 2.94 4.37
CA LEU A 16 4.20 2.06 5.51
C LEU A 16 3.48 0.78 5.09
N LEU A 17 2.49 0.84 4.19
CA LEU A 17 1.86 -0.37 3.65
C LEU A 17 2.85 -1.26 2.88
N ILE A 18 3.72 -0.67 2.05
CA ILE A 18 4.79 -1.41 1.36
C ILE A 18 5.70 -2.10 2.38
N LYS A 19 6.11 -1.39 3.43
CA LYS A 19 6.95 -1.93 4.51
C LYS A 19 6.28 -3.11 5.21
N LEU A 20 5.02 -2.99 5.58
CA LEU A 20 4.26 -4.04 6.25
C LEU A 20 4.04 -5.25 5.35
N PHE A 21 3.77 -5.05 4.06
CA PHE A 21 3.70 -6.15 3.08
C PHE A 21 5.02 -6.93 3.00
N GLY A 22 6.16 -6.24 3.08
CA GLY A 22 7.49 -6.85 3.12
C GLY A 22 7.86 -7.52 4.45
N GLY A 23 6.94 -7.65 5.41
CA GLY A 23 7.21 -8.22 6.73
C GLY A 23 7.88 -7.26 7.72
N GLY A 24 7.92 -5.96 7.40
CA GLY A 24 8.39 -4.93 8.32
C GLY A 24 7.41 -4.66 9.47
N SER A 25 7.82 -3.81 10.42
CA SER A 25 7.01 -3.44 11.60
C SER A 25 6.81 -1.93 11.71
N THR A 26 5.77 -1.51 12.46
CA THR A 26 5.47 -0.10 12.73
C THR A 26 6.26 0.53 13.88
N ARG A 27 7.19 -0.22 14.50
CA ARG A 27 7.82 0.13 15.80
C ARG A 27 8.48 1.51 15.86
N TYR A 28 8.99 2.00 14.72
CA TYR A 28 9.73 3.25 14.61
C TYR A 28 9.07 4.23 13.62
N ASP A 29 7.84 3.95 13.19
CA ASP A 29 7.12 4.84 12.29
C ASP A 29 6.30 5.85 13.09
N ASP A 30 5.91 6.94 12.43
CA ASP A 30 5.11 7.99 13.04
C ASP A 30 3.74 7.43 13.49
N PRO A 31 3.37 7.55 14.78
CA PRO A 31 2.09 7.05 15.27
C PRO A 31 0.88 7.68 14.57
N VAL A 32 1.00 8.91 14.05
CA VAL A 32 -0.07 9.58 13.28
C VAL A 32 -0.35 8.83 11.98
N VAL A 33 0.69 8.35 11.30
CA VAL A 33 0.58 7.58 10.05
C VAL A 33 -0.03 6.21 10.34
N VAL A 34 0.42 5.54 11.41
CA VAL A 34 -0.13 4.25 11.84
C VAL A 34 -1.62 4.38 12.17
N GLU A 35 -2.01 5.43 12.89
CA GLU A 35 -3.41 5.69 13.25
C GLU A 35 -4.26 6.07 12.03
N GLY A 36 -3.68 6.76 11.04
CA GLY A 36 -4.32 6.99 9.73
C GLY A 36 -4.71 5.68 9.05
N LEU A 37 -3.76 4.74 8.93
CA LEU A 37 -4.00 3.42 8.37
C LEU A 37 -5.00 2.60 9.21
N ARG A 38 -4.95 2.72 10.54
CA ARG A 38 -5.85 2.00 11.46
C ARG A 38 -7.29 2.46 11.31
N ARG A 39 -7.53 3.77 11.26
CA ARG A 39 -8.88 4.34 11.04
C ARG A 39 -9.50 3.93 9.71
N ARG A 40 -8.66 3.71 8.69
CA ARG A 40 -9.05 3.19 7.37
C ARG A 40 -9.22 1.66 7.36
N GLY A 41 -8.87 0.98 8.44
CA GLY A 41 -8.94 -0.48 8.55
C GLY A 41 -7.88 -1.22 7.76
N PHE A 42 -6.76 -0.57 7.42
CA PHE A 42 -5.66 -1.19 6.67
C PHE A 42 -4.64 -1.89 7.56
N VAL A 43 -4.57 -1.51 8.83
CA VAL A 43 -3.83 -2.25 9.85
C VAL A 43 -4.79 -2.69 10.96
N ASP A 44 -4.46 -3.82 11.59
CA ASP A 44 -5.23 -4.35 12.71
C ASP A 44 -4.85 -3.71 14.06
N GLU A 45 -5.46 -4.19 15.14
CA GLU A 45 -5.19 -3.74 16.50
C GLU A 45 -3.73 -3.96 16.96
N ASN A 46 -3.03 -4.90 16.32
CA ASN A 46 -1.63 -5.25 16.57
C ASN A 46 -0.67 -4.51 15.63
N ASN A 47 -1.16 -3.53 14.87
CA ASN A 47 -0.42 -2.80 13.84
C ASN A 47 0.14 -3.70 12.73
N GLN A 48 -0.49 -4.85 12.50
CA GLN A 48 -0.16 -5.74 11.39
C GLN A 48 -1.00 -5.41 10.17
N LEU A 49 -0.49 -5.78 8.99
CA LEU A 49 -1.24 -5.62 7.75
C LEU A 49 -2.53 -6.44 7.80
N SER A 50 -3.66 -5.76 7.66
CA SER A 50 -4.98 -6.40 7.62
C SER A 50 -5.32 -6.91 6.21
N VAL A 51 -6.41 -7.69 6.10
CA VAL A 51 -6.94 -8.14 4.80
C VAL A 51 -7.34 -6.96 3.89
N PRO A 52 -8.07 -5.92 4.36
CA PRO A 52 -8.32 -4.73 3.53
C PRO A 52 -7.04 -4.03 3.06
N GLY A 53 -6.05 -3.86 3.95
CA GLY A 53 -4.77 -3.25 3.60
C GLY A 53 -4.01 -4.04 2.53
N LEU A 54 -4.02 -5.37 2.64
CA LEU A 54 -3.43 -6.27 1.65
C LEU A 54 -4.14 -6.15 0.28
N ARG A 55 -5.47 -6.03 0.27
CA ARG A 55 -6.24 -5.88 -0.98
C ARG A 55 -5.90 -4.57 -1.70
N VAL A 56 -5.90 -3.46 -0.97
CA VAL A 56 -5.54 -2.14 -1.54
C VAL A 56 -4.12 -2.16 -2.11
N PHE A 57 -3.16 -2.71 -1.36
CA PHE A 57 -1.80 -2.89 -1.84
C PHE A 57 -1.73 -3.76 -3.11
N ALA A 58 -2.43 -4.90 -3.12
CA ALA A 58 -2.41 -5.84 -4.25
C ALA A 58 -2.97 -5.24 -5.54
N VAL A 59 -4.03 -4.42 -5.45
CA VAL A 59 -4.59 -3.70 -6.60
C VAL A 59 -3.57 -2.70 -7.14
N ALA A 60 -3.02 -1.84 -6.28
CA ALA A 60 -2.01 -0.85 -6.67
C ALA A 60 -0.78 -1.49 -7.31
N PHE A 61 -0.33 -2.62 -6.75
CA PHE A 61 0.81 -3.36 -7.26
C PHE A 61 0.55 -3.93 -8.66
N ARG A 62 -0.65 -4.48 -8.91
CA ARG A 62 -1.05 -4.99 -10.24
C ARG A 62 -1.10 -3.88 -11.27
N GLU A 63 -1.63 -2.71 -10.92
CA GLU A 63 -1.63 -1.55 -11.81
C GLU A 63 -0.21 -1.08 -12.14
N GLN A 64 0.67 -1.02 -11.13
CA GLN A 64 2.07 -0.66 -11.33
C GLN A 64 2.78 -1.68 -12.23
N GLN A 65 2.52 -2.98 -12.06
CA GLN A 65 3.06 -4.02 -12.94
C GLN A 65 2.56 -3.88 -14.37
N ALA A 66 1.27 -3.59 -14.57
CA ALA A 66 0.71 -3.37 -15.89
C ALA A 66 1.37 -2.18 -16.60
N LYS A 67 1.56 -1.05 -15.89
CA LYS A 67 2.27 0.14 -16.38
C LYS A 67 3.73 -0.15 -16.71
N ALA A 68 4.42 -0.94 -15.89
CA ALA A 68 5.81 -1.32 -16.15
C ALA A 68 5.93 -2.22 -17.38
N ARG A 69 5.02 -3.18 -17.55
CA ARG A 69 4.99 -4.10 -18.71
C ARG A 69 4.72 -3.36 -20.02
N SER A 70 3.79 -2.41 -20.04
CA SER A 70 3.51 -1.62 -21.24
C SER A 70 4.69 -0.72 -21.63
N HIS A 71 5.39 -0.11 -20.67
CA HIS A 71 6.63 0.63 -20.96
C HIS A 71 7.75 -0.24 -21.51
N LEU A 72 7.89 -1.49 -21.05
CA LEU A 72 8.86 -2.43 -21.61
C LEU A 72 8.52 -2.83 -23.05
N ALA A 73 7.24 -3.11 -23.34
CA ALA A 73 6.80 -3.50 -24.68
C ALA A 73 7.02 -2.38 -25.73
N ILE A 74 6.84 -1.12 -25.33
CA ILE A 74 7.11 0.04 -26.20
C ILE A 74 8.63 0.18 -26.46
N ARG A 75 9.48 -0.09 -25.48
CA ARG A 75 10.94 0.04 -25.58
C ARG A 75 11.63 -1.05 -26.41
N THR A 76 11.06 -2.25 -26.49
CA THR A 76 11.62 -3.37 -27.28
C THR A 76 11.13 -3.40 -28.73
N SER A 77 10.27 -2.45 -29.14
CA SER A 77 9.71 -2.37 -30.49
C SER A 77 10.42 -1.32 -31.38
N HIS A 78 11.62 -0.90 -30.98
CA HIS A 78 12.51 0.03 -31.70
C HIS A 78 13.92 -0.54 -31.72
#